data_AF-A0A934ZDZ4-F1
#
_entry.id   AF-A0A934ZDZ4-F1
#
_cell.length_a   1.000
_cell.length_b   1.000
_cell.length_c   1.000
_cell.angle_alpha   90.00
_cell.angle_beta   90.00
_cell.angle_gamma   90.00
#
_symmetry.space_group_name_H-M   'P 1'
#
loop_
_entity.id
_entity.type
_entity.pdbx_description
1 polymer ?
#
loop_
_entity_poly.entity_id
_entity_poly.type
_entity_poly.pdbx_seq_one_letter_code
_entity_poly.pdbx_strand_id
1 'polypeptide(L)'
;MGKLDLRLRDLETAELLIASFESEDDAATWLRERPHMMEVLGLIAENSDPAMHQMLREAARPLDPDEAEVVRRMDVADAKARIAREIEHARRATAEAEAHRASLRSADPNRPMQISWSLEGDFAMMDPADEREITPAAKEAVLEWVRERDGWVADRGLMVNEAVLTVWPGPLPKGESRVQPGGKFIPAERPASTP
;
A
#
# COMPACT_ATOMS: atom_id res chain seq x y z
N MET A 1 -35.25 -6.06 10.68
CA MET A 1 -33.94 -6.17 11.35
C MET A 1 -33.16 -7.26 10.64
N GLY A 2 -31.88 -7.01 10.34
CA GLY A 2 -31.02 -7.95 9.64
C GLY A 2 -30.36 -8.96 10.59
N LYS A 3 -29.82 -10.04 10.04
CA LYS A 3 -29.06 -11.05 10.80
C LYS A 3 -27.82 -10.43 11.44
N LEU A 4 -27.45 -10.94 12.61
CA LEU A 4 -26.28 -10.52 13.37
C LEU A 4 -25.26 -11.65 13.39
N ASP A 5 -24.06 -11.37 12.91
CA ASP A 5 -22.98 -12.36 12.88
C ASP A 5 -21.92 -12.00 13.92
N LEU A 6 -21.71 -12.85 14.92
CA LEU A 6 -20.62 -12.71 15.88
C LEU A 6 -19.40 -13.50 15.41
N ARG A 7 -18.24 -12.84 15.40
CA ARG A 7 -16.95 -13.50 15.22
C ARG A 7 -16.49 -14.07 16.54
N LEU A 8 -16.22 -15.37 16.55
CA LEU A 8 -15.80 -16.11 17.73
C LEU A 8 -14.43 -16.76 17.50
N ARG A 9 -13.75 -17.09 18.59
CA ARG A 9 -12.57 -17.95 18.61
C ARG A 9 -12.80 -19.09 19.58
N ASP A 10 -12.64 -20.31 19.08
CA ASP A 10 -12.63 -21.49 19.91
C ASP A 10 -11.27 -21.59 20.63
N LEU A 11 -11.28 -21.61 21.96
CA LEU A 11 -10.06 -21.62 22.78
C LEU A 11 -9.46 -23.03 22.94
N GLU A 12 -10.21 -24.09 22.63
CA GLU A 12 -9.70 -25.46 22.60
C GLU A 12 -8.96 -25.75 21.28
N THR A 13 -9.53 -25.31 20.17
CA THR A 13 -9.05 -25.64 18.81
C THR A 13 -8.29 -24.51 18.12
N ALA A 14 -8.40 -23.28 18.63
CA ALA A 14 -7.95 -22.04 17.98
C ALA A 14 -8.69 -21.67 16.68
N GLU A 15 -9.81 -22.34 16.37
CA GLU A 15 -10.58 -22.07 15.16
C GLU A 15 -11.37 -20.75 15.28
N LEU A 16 -11.47 -20.03 14.16
CA LEU A 16 -12.32 -18.85 14.05
C LEU A 16 -13.70 -19.28 13.54
N LEU A 17 -14.72 -18.94 14.30
CA LEU A 17 -16.11 -19.31 14.01
C LEU A 17 -16.96 -18.07 13.80
N ILE A 18 -18.09 -18.26 13.12
CA ILE A 18 -19.14 -17.24 12.97
C ILE A 18 -20.42 -17.82 13.53
N ALA A 19 -21.03 -17.11 14.48
CA ALA A 19 -22.35 -17.44 15.01
C ALA A 19 -23.36 -16.41 14.50
N SER A 20 -24.37 -16.88 13.77
CA SER A 20 -25.41 -16.04 13.17
C SER A 20 -26.69 -16.08 14.01
N PHE A 21 -27.25 -14.91 14.29
CA PHE A 21 -28.47 -14.73 15.09
C PHE A 21 -29.52 -13.94 14.29
N GLU A 22 -30.79 -14.29 14.49
CA GLU A 22 -31.92 -13.64 13.79
C GLU A 22 -32.33 -12.33 14.46
N SER A 23 -31.96 -12.11 15.73
CA SER A 23 -32.28 -10.91 16.49
C SER A 23 -31.20 -10.52 17.51
N GLU A 24 -31.26 -9.26 17.96
CA GLU A 24 -30.40 -8.72 19.01
C GLU A 24 -30.60 -9.41 20.36
N ASP A 25 -31.84 -9.77 20.67
CA ASP A 25 -32.20 -10.48 21.91
C ASP A 25 -31.65 -11.90 21.93
N ASP A 26 -31.68 -12.61 20.79
CA ASP A 26 -31.08 -13.95 20.66
C ASP A 26 -29.56 -13.89 20.85
N ALA A 27 -28.91 -12.93 20.21
CA ALA A 27 -27.47 -12.71 20.36
C ALA A 27 -27.10 -12.34 21.80
N ALA A 28 -27.85 -11.43 22.44
CA ALA A 28 -27.63 -11.04 23.82
C ALA A 28 -27.83 -12.21 24.80
N THR A 29 -28.80 -13.09 24.53
CA THR A 29 -29.04 -14.29 25.34
C THR A 29 -27.88 -15.26 25.22
N TRP A 30 -27.43 -15.56 23.99
CA TRP A 30 -26.26 -16.41 23.76
C TRP A 30 -24.99 -15.84 24.39
N LEU A 31 -24.79 -14.52 24.34
CA LEU A 31 -23.63 -13.85 24.94
C LEU A 31 -23.57 -13.98 26.47
N ARG A 32 -24.73 -14.00 27.14
CA ARG A 32 -24.81 -14.26 28.59
C ARG A 32 -24.55 -15.73 28.91
N GLU A 33 -25.00 -16.62 28.04
CA GLU A 33 -24.89 -18.07 28.17
C GLU A 33 -23.68 -18.64 27.41
N ARG A 34 -22.72 -17.77 27.03
CA ARG A 34 -21.57 -18.08 26.17
C ARG A 34 -20.93 -19.40 26.59
N PRO A 35 -20.87 -20.41 25.69
CA PRO A 35 -20.27 -21.69 25.99
C PRO A 35 -18.86 -21.53 26.57
N HIS A 36 -18.51 -22.43 27.46
CA HIS A 36 -17.16 -22.46 28.01
C HIS A 36 -16.13 -22.61 26.89
N MET A 37 -14.97 -21.97 27.05
CA MET A 37 -13.88 -21.96 26.08
C MET A 37 -14.19 -21.26 24.74
N MET A 38 -15.23 -20.42 24.65
CA MET A 38 -15.45 -19.58 23.46
C MET A 38 -15.10 -18.12 23.70
N GLU A 39 -14.25 -17.49 22.91
CA GLU A 39 -14.03 -16.05 22.98
C GLU A 39 -14.84 -15.30 21.92
N VAL A 40 -15.43 -14.17 22.29
CA VAL A 40 -16.14 -13.27 21.36
C VAL A 40 -15.17 -12.18 20.91
N LEU A 41 -14.81 -12.20 19.63
CA LEU A 41 -13.87 -11.23 19.05
C LEU A 41 -14.55 -9.94 18.60
N GLY A 42 -15.82 -10.01 18.20
CA GLY A 42 -16.61 -8.83 17.82
C GLY A 42 -17.80 -9.14 16.91
N LEU A 43 -18.59 -8.11 16.60
CA LEU A 43 -19.70 -8.21 15.64
C LEU A 43 -19.17 -8.00 14.20
N ILE A 44 -19.67 -8.82 13.28
CA ILE A 44 -19.49 -8.70 11.83
C ILE A 44 -20.78 -8.06 11.29
N ALA A 45 -20.83 -6.73 11.25
CA ALA A 45 -21.96 -6.00 10.67
C ALA A 45 -21.46 -4.77 9.90
N GLU A 46 -21.99 -4.56 8.69
CA GLU A 46 -21.57 -3.44 7.82
C GLU A 46 -22.12 -2.08 8.25
N ASN A 47 -23.22 -2.04 9.03
CA ASN A 47 -23.90 -0.80 9.48
C ASN A 47 -24.56 -0.95 10.87
N SER A 48 -23.82 -1.44 11.86
CA SER A 48 -24.32 -1.61 13.22
C SER A 48 -24.48 -0.28 13.97
N ASP A 49 -25.63 -0.09 14.63
CA ASP A 49 -25.85 0.99 15.59
C ASP A 49 -24.85 0.88 16.77
N PRO A 50 -24.08 1.94 17.10
CA PRO A 50 -23.22 1.96 18.28
C PRO A 50 -23.91 1.58 19.59
N ALA A 51 -25.20 1.91 19.75
CA ALA A 51 -25.97 1.56 20.96
C ALA A 51 -26.15 0.04 21.08
N MET A 52 -26.45 -0.64 19.97
CA MET A 52 -26.56 -2.09 19.90
C MET A 52 -25.20 -2.76 20.20
N HIS A 53 -24.10 -2.22 19.66
CA HIS A 53 -22.75 -2.70 19.98
C HIS A 53 -22.42 -2.63 21.47
N GLN A 54 -22.77 -1.51 22.10
CA GLN A 54 -22.56 -1.34 23.53
C GLN A 54 -23.41 -2.34 24.33
N MET A 55 -24.69 -2.48 24.00
CA MET A 55 -25.60 -3.43 24.65
C MET A 55 -25.08 -4.87 24.56
N LEU A 56 -24.65 -5.32 23.36
CA LEU A 56 -24.11 -6.67 23.17
C LEU A 56 -22.81 -6.87 23.95
N ARG A 57 -21.93 -5.86 23.99
CA ARG A 57 -20.70 -5.92 24.79
C ARG A 57 -21.00 -6.04 26.28
N GLU A 58 -21.99 -5.31 26.78
CA GLU A 58 -22.41 -5.36 28.19
C GLU A 58 -23.12 -6.68 28.55
N ALA A 59 -23.80 -7.31 27.59
CA ALA A 59 -24.42 -8.62 27.76
C ALA A 59 -23.41 -9.78 27.77
N ALA A 60 -22.20 -9.58 27.26
CA ALA A 60 -21.18 -10.62 27.14
C ALA A 60 -20.71 -11.10 28.52
N ARG A 61 -20.85 -12.40 28.77
CA ARG A 61 -20.27 -13.07 29.93
C ARG A 61 -18.75 -12.87 29.93
N PRO A 62 -18.14 -12.35 31.02
CA PRO A 62 -16.69 -12.20 31.11
C PRO A 62 -16.00 -13.55 30.95
N LEU A 63 -14.72 -13.52 30.56
CA LEU A 63 -13.90 -14.73 30.50
C LEU A 63 -13.67 -15.28 31.91
N ASP A 64 -13.81 -16.59 32.06
CA ASP A 64 -13.40 -17.28 33.27
C ASP A 64 -11.86 -17.25 33.40
N PRO A 65 -11.29 -17.45 34.61
CA PRO A 65 -9.84 -17.34 34.81
C PRO A 65 -8.99 -18.26 33.92
N ASP A 66 -9.48 -19.46 33.62
CA ASP A 66 -8.85 -20.42 32.73
C ASP A 66 -8.97 -20.03 31.26
N GLU A 67 -10.15 -19.59 30.81
CA GLU A 67 -10.37 -19.02 29.48
C GLU A 67 -9.43 -17.82 29.24
N ALA A 68 -9.32 -16.92 30.22
CA ALA A 68 -8.44 -15.76 30.17
C ALA A 68 -6.96 -16.12 30.11
N GLU A 69 -6.54 -17.23 30.73
CA GLU A 69 -5.18 -17.75 30.61
C GLU A 69 -4.90 -18.26 29.19
N VAL A 70 -5.86 -19.00 28.61
CA VAL A 70 -5.73 -19.52 27.24
C VAL A 70 -5.63 -18.37 26.24
N VAL A 71 -6.52 -17.38 26.33
CA VAL A 71 -6.49 -16.17 25.50
C VAL A 71 -5.13 -15.49 25.60
N ARG A 72 -4.63 -15.24 26.82
CA ARG A 72 -3.34 -14.57 27.02
C ARG A 72 -2.18 -15.32 26.37
N ARG A 73 -2.17 -16.65 26.47
CA ARG A 73 -1.14 -17.50 25.84
C ARG A 73 -1.21 -17.43 24.32
N MET A 74 -2.41 -17.45 23.75
CA MET A 74 -2.62 -17.34 22.30
C MET A 74 -2.18 -15.96 21.80
N ASP A 75 -2.57 -14.89 22.49
CA ASP A 75 -2.21 -13.52 22.11
C ASP A 75 -0.69 -13.29 22.16
N VAL A 76 0.00 -13.88 23.14
CA VAL A 76 1.48 -13.84 23.19
C VAL A 76 2.10 -14.61 22.01
N ALA A 77 1.53 -15.76 21.63
CA ALA A 77 2.01 -16.53 20.48
C ALA A 77 1.78 -15.76 19.16
N ASP A 78 0.60 -15.17 18.99
CA ASP A 78 0.24 -14.36 17.82
C ASP A 78 1.12 -13.12 17.70
N ALA A 79 1.38 -12.43 18.82
CA ALA A 79 2.28 -11.28 18.86
C ALA A 79 3.70 -11.67 18.45
N LYS A 80 4.23 -12.79 18.96
CA LYS A 80 5.55 -13.32 18.55
C LYS A 80 5.58 -13.68 17.06
N ALA A 81 4.53 -14.33 16.54
CA ALA A 81 4.43 -14.69 15.13
C ALA A 81 4.32 -13.46 14.23
N ARG A 82 3.65 -12.40 14.67
CA ARG A 82 3.60 -11.11 13.95
C ARG A 82 4.99 -10.47 13.90
N ILE A 83 5.67 -10.34 15.03
CA ILE A 83 7.02 -9.77 15.10
C ILE A 83 8.00 -10.57 14.22
N ALA A 84 7.95 -11.90 14.25
CA ALA A 84 8.81 -12.74 13.42
C ALA A 84 8.57 -12.51 11.92
N ARG A 85 7.31 -12.37 11.50
CA ARG A 85 6.95 -12.03 10.11
C ARG A 85 7.44 -10.65 9.71
N GLU A 86 7.33 -9.66 10.60
CA GLU A 86 7.84 -8.30 10.35
C GLU A 86 9.36 -8.28 10.19
N ILE A 87 10.09 -9.00 11.06
CA ILE A 87 11.56 -9.13 10.97
C ILE A 87 11.96 -9.81 9.66
N GLU A 88 11.31 -10.91 9.29
CA GLU A 88 11.60 -11.62 8.05
C GLU A 88 11.28 -10.77 6.82
N HIS A 89 10.16 -10.04 6.83
CA HIS A 89 9.81 -9.11 5.77
C HIS A 89 10.87 -7.99 5.64
N ALA A 90 11.30 -7.40 6.76
CA ALA A 90 12.36 -6.39 6.77
C ALA A 90 13.70 -6.94 6.26
N ARG A 91 14.02 -8.19 6.61
CA ARG A 91 15.22 -8.88 6.13
C ARG A 91 15.16 -9.10 4.62
N ARG A 92 14.03 -9.57 4.09
CA ARG A 92 13.82 -9.75 2.64
C ARG A 92 13.90 -8.44 1.89
N ALA A 93 13.21 -7.40 2.36
CA ALA A 93 13.26 -6.07 1.76
C ALA A 93 14.70 -5.52 1.71
N THR A 94 15.48 -5.71 2.78
CA THR A 94 16.90 -5.32 2.81
C THR A 94 17.73 -6.12 1.79
N ALA A 95 17.55 -7.44 1.74
CA ALA A 95 18.27 -8.31 0.81
C ALA A 95 17.92 -8.02 -0.66
N GLU A 96 16.65 -7.78 -0.96
CA GLU A 96 16.17 -7.37 -2.29
C GLU A 96 16.74 -6.00 -2.69
N ALA A 97 16.77 -5.03 -1.77
CA ALA A 97 17.37 -3.72 -2.03
C ALA A 97 18.89 -3.80 -2.26
N GLU A 98 19.60 -4.68 -1.55
CA GLU A 98 21.02 -4.92 -1.79
C GLU A 98 21.27 -5.64 -3.12
N ALA A 99 20.47 -6.66 -3.44
CA ALA A 99 20.55 -7.37 -4.72
C ALA A 99 20.26 -6.43 -5.90
N HIS A 100 19.25 -5.56 -5.76
CA HIS A 100 18.94 -4.52 -6.75
C HIS A 100 20.13 -3.58 -6.98
N ARG A 101 20.70 -3.01 -5.90
CA ARG A 101 21.91 -2.18 -5.98
C ARG A 101 23.10 -2.91 -6.61
N ALA A 102 23.32 -4.19 -6.27
CA ALA A 102 24.38 -4.99 -6.86
C ALA A 102 24.17 -5.23 -8.37
N SER A 103 22.92 -5.44 -8.79
CA SER A 103 22.57 -5.58 -10.20
C SER A 103 22.87 -4.30 -10.98
N LEU A 104 22.54 -3.12 -10.43
CA LEU A 104 22.79 -1.83 -11.07
C LEU A 104 24.28 -1.52 -11.22
N ARG A 105 25.12 -1.92 -10.24
CA ARG A 105 26.57 -1.76 -10.30
C ARG A 105 27.24 -2.58 -11.41
N SER A 106 26.67 -3.74 -11.73
CA SER A 106 27.21 -4.64 -12.77
C SER A 106 26.56 -4.45 -14.14
N ALA A 107 25.47 -3.68 -14.21
CA ALA A 107 24.76 -3.39 -15.45
C ALA A 107 25.48 -2.36 -16.34
N ASP A 108 25.19 -2.39 -17.64
CA ASP A 108 25.73 -1.44 -18.62
C ASP A 108 25.48 0.02 -18.16
N PRO A 109 26.52 0.87 -18.05
CA PRO A 109 26.35 2.29 -17.71
C PRO A 109 25.46 3.05 -18.70
N ASN A 110 25.39 2.61 -19.96
CA ASN A 110 24.58 3.22 -21.01
C ASN A 110 23.14 2.71 -21.05
N ARG A 111 22.73 1.79 -20.16
CA ARG A 111 21.33 1.32 -20.08
C ARG A 111 20.35 2.49 -19.90
N PRO A 112 19.06 2.33 -20.25
CA PRO A 112 18.07 3.36 -20.00
C PRO A 112 18.02 3.78 -18.53
N MET A 113 17.74 5.05 -18.27
CA MET A 113 17.47 5.60 -16.94
C MET A 113 16.03 6.09 -16.88
N GLN A 114 15.40 5.93 -15.71
CA GLN A 114 14.09 6.51 -15.45
C GLN A 114 14.27 7.86 -14.77
N ILE A 115 13.77 8.91 -15.41
CA ILE A 115 13.93 10.29 -14.98
C ILE A 115 12.53 10.86 -14.71
N SER A 116 12.37 11.49 -13.55
CA SER A 116 11.29 12.44 -13.31
C SER A 116 11.77 13.85 -13.62
N TRP A 117 10.86 14.64 -14.20
CA TRP A 117 11.03 16.06 -14.45
C TRP A 117 9.80 16.79 -13.92
N SER A 118 10.01 17.96 -13.34
CA SER A 118 8.96 18.87 -12.88
C SER A 118 9.27 20.27 -13.39
N LEU A 119 8.23 21.07 -13.65
CA LEU A 119 8.37 22.47 -14.03
C LEU A 119 8.86 23.34 -12.86
N GLU A 120 8.39 23.06 -11.64
CA GLU A 120 8.83 23.75 -10.42
C GLU A 120 10.14 23.17 -9.87
N GLY A 121 10.41 21.90 -10.18
CA GLY A 121 11.63 21.20 -9.80
C GLY A 121 12.68 21.13 -10.90
N ASP A 122 13.66 20.25 -10.70
CA ASP A 122 14.67 19.88 -11.71
C ASP A 122 14.53 18.38 -12.03
N PHE A 123 15.43 17.83 -12.84
CA PHE A 123 15.49 16.40 -13.12
C PHE A 123 15.89 15.58 -11.89
N ALA A 124 15.20 14.47 -11.65
CA ALA A 124 15.57 13.51 -10.61
C ALA A 124 15.55 12.07 -11.15
N MET A 125 16.40 11.22 -10.58
CA MET A 125 16.35 9.77 -10.85
C MET A 125 15.16 9.16 -10.11
N MET A 126 14.35 8.39 -10.83
CA MET A 126 13.21 7.68 -10.24
C MET A 126 13.64 6.51 -9.36
N ASP A 127 14.77 5.89 -9.70
CA ASP A 127 15.36 4.81 -8.92
C ASP A 127 16.47 5.38 -8.03
N PRO A 128 16.28 5.48 -6.70
CA PRO A 128 17.30 6.03 -5.80
C PRO A 128 18.54 5.13 -5.68
N ALA A 129 18.46 3.88 -6.11
CA ALA A 129 19.62 2.98 -6.18
C ALA A 129 20.49 3.23 -7.43
N ASP A 130 19.99 3.98 -8.41
CA ASP A 130 20.73 4.34 -9.60
C ASP A 130 21.48 5.67 -9.38
N GLU A 131 22.75 5.55 -9.00
CA GLU A 131 23.64 6.66 -8.64
C GLU A 131 24.23 7.39 -9.87
N ARG A 132 23.80 7.04 -11.10
CA ARG A 132 24.31 7.69 -12.32
C ARG A 132 23.86 9.15 -12.41
N GLU A 133 24.76 10.01 -12.85
CA GLU A 133 24.41 11.40 -13.19
C GLU A 133 23.50 11.44 -14.43
N ILE A 134 22.46 12.29 -14.38
CA ILE A 134 21.59 12.53 -15.52
C ILE A 134 22.34 13.38 -16.53
N THR A 135 22.74 12.76 -17.64
CA THR A 135 23.55 13.41 -18.68
C THR A 135 22.82 14.59 -19.34
N PRO A 136 23.55 15.59 -19.88
CA PRO A 136 22.94 16.69 -20.62
C PRO A 136 22.08 16.22 -21.80
N ALA A 137 22.52 15.19 -22.53
CA ALA A 137 21.77 14.61 -23.65
C ALA A 137 20.43 13.99 -23.21
N ALA A 138 20.40 13.38 -22.02
CA ALA A 138 19.15 12.87 -21.45
C ALA A 138 18.21 14.02 -21.05
N LYS A 139 18.73 15.06 -20.40
CA LYS A 139 17.95 16.26 -20.02
C LYS A 139 17.34 16.94 -21.24
N GLU A 140 18.13 17.15 -22.29
CA GLU A 140 17.68 17.74 -23.54
C GLU A 140 16.54 16.93 -24.17
N ALA A 141 16.70 15.61 -24.26
CA ALA A 141 15.68 14.72 -24.80
C ALA A 141 14.36 14.75 -24.00
N VAL A 142 14.44 14.85 -22.66
CA VAL A 142 13.25 15.02 -21.81
C VAL A 142 12.56 16.34 -22.13
N LEU A 143 13.30 17.45 -22.25
CA LEU A 143 12.72 18.77 -22.55
C LEU A 143 12.12 18.85 -23.95
N GLU A 144 12.74 18.21 -24.94
CA GLU A 144 12.16 18.09 -26.29
C GLU A 144 10.84 17.33 -26.26
N TRP A 145 10.80 16.21 -25.54
CA TRP A 145 9.59 15.42 -25.37
C TRP A 145 8.49 16.21 -24.65
N VAL A 146 8.85 16.94 -23.59
CA VAL A 146 7.92 17.81 -22.85
C VAL A 146 7.36 18.90 -23.76
N ARG A 147 8.20 19.56 -24.57
CA ARG A 147 7.78 20.60 -25.51
C ARG A 147 6.80 20.07 -26.56
N GLU A 148 7.01 18.85 -27.05
CA GLU A 148 6.05 18.19 -27.94
C GLU A 148 4.69 18.00 -27.26
N ARG A 149 4.68 17.56 -25.99
CA ARG A 149 3.46 17.33 -25.21
C ARG A 149 2.77 18.60 -24.75
N ASP A 150 3.51 19.68 -24.50
CA ASP A 150 2.93 21.00 -24.27
C ASP A 150 2.04 21.43 -25.44
N GLY A 151 2.48 21.15 -26.68
CA GLY A 151 1.66 21.41 -27.87
C GLY A 151 0.35 20.62 -27.90
N TRP A 152 0.27 19.47 -27.23
CA TRP A 152 -0.93 18.62 -27.19
C TRP A 152 -1.97 19.09 -26.19
N VAL A 153 -1.55 19.84 -25.16
CA VAL A 153 -2.42 20.32 -24.07
C VAL A 153 -2.63 21.83 -24.09
N ALA A 154 -1.93 22.55 -24.97
CA ALA A 154 -2.00 24.00 -25.09
C ALA A 154 -3.40 24.53 -25.45
N ASP A 155 -4.17 23.79 -26.24
CA ASP A 155 -5.55 24.13 -26.63
C ASP A 155 -6.50 24.22 -25.44
N ARG A 156 -6.18 23.52 -24.34
CA ARG A 156 -6.94 23.52 -23.08
C ARG A 156 -6.44 24.54 -22.07
N GLY A 157 -5.48 25.40 -22.44
CA GLY A 157 -4.85 26.34 -21.52
C GLY A 157 -3.92 25.68 -20.50
N LEU A 158 -3.54 24.42 -20.74
CA LEU A 158 -2.66 23.66 -19.87
C LEU A 158 -1.21 23.67 -20.37
N MET A 159 -0.31 23.17 -19.54
CA MET A 159 1.07 22.83 -19.86
C MET A 159 1.47 21.59 -19.07
N VAL A 160 2.54 20.92 -19.46
CA VAL A 160 3.10 19.80 -18.71
C VAL A 160 3.75 20.34 -17.43
N ASN A 161 3.29 19.86 -16.28
CA ASN A 161 3.85 20.21 -14.98
C ASN A 161 4.86 19.18 -14.49
N GLU A 162 4.57 17.90 -14.70
CA GLU A 162 5.45 16.80 -14.32
C GLU A 162 5.52 15.76 -15.45
N ALA A 163 6.66 15.11 -15.60
CA ALA A 163 6.86 14.03 -16.55
C ALA A 163 7.73 12.92 -15.94
N VAL A 164 7.43 11.68 -16.30
CA VAL A 164 8.24 10.49 -15.96
C VAL A 164 8.56 9.76 -17.25
N LEU A 165 9.85 9.68 -17.57
CA LEU A 165 10.35 9.18 -18.85
C LEU A 165 11.47 8.16 -18.65
N THR A 166 11.58 7.21 -19.59
CA THR A 166 12.71 6.30 -19.68
C THR A 166 13.59 6.74 -20.86
N VAL A 167 14.87 7.02 -20.60
CA VAL A 167 15.76 7.70 -21.56
C VAL A 167 17.10 6.99 -21.65
N TRP A 168 17.62 6.83 -22.87
CA TRP A 168 19.00 6.37 -23.08
C TRP A 168 19.98 7.51 -22.79
N PRO A 169 20.89 7.39 -21.80
CA PRO A 169 21.80 8.48 -21.43
C PRO A 169 23.03 8.62 -22.35
N GLY A 170 23.44 7.54 -23.01
CA GLY A 170 24.69 7.46 -23.76
C GLY A 170 24.48 7.23 -25.27
N PRO A 171 25.37 6.47 -25.94
CA PRO A 171 25.15 6.05 -27.33
C PRO A 171 23.79 5.36 -27.51
N LEU A 172 23.06 5.76 -28.55
CA LEU A 172 21.74 5.19 -28.84
C LEU A 172 21.91 3.86 -29.58
N PRO A 173 21.35 2.74 -29.08
CA PRO A 173 21.39 1.48 -29.80
C PRO A 173 20.67 1.57 -31.16
N LYS A 174 21.08 0.76 -32.13
CA LYS A 174 20.52 0.79 -33.48
C LYS A 174 19.03 0.44 -33.46
N GLY A 175 18.19 1.33 -33.97
CA GLY A 175 16.74 1.13 -34.07
C GLY A 175 15.96 1.56 -32.83
N GLU A 176 16.64 2.07 -31.80
CA GLU A 176 15.99 2.59 -30.58
C GLU A 176 15.72 4.09 -30.68
N SER A 177 14.70 4.55 -29.95
CA SER A 177 14.44 5.97 -29.72
C SER A 177 15.11 6.45 -28.44
N ARG A 178 15.63 7.68 -28.45
CA ARG A 178 16.29 8.32 -27.29
C ARG A 178 15.41 8.29 -26.05
N VAL A 179 14.16 8.72 -26.20
CA VAL A 179 13.10 8.55 -25.20
C VAL A 179 12.29 7.32 -25.58
N GLN A 180 12.16 6.39 -24.64
CA GLN A 180 11.44 5.14 -24.84
C GLN A 180 9.92 5.36 -24.82
N PRO A 181 9.13 4.54 -25.54
CA PRO A 181 7.67 4.58 -25.46
C PRO A 181 7.15 4.38 -24.02
N GLY A 182 6.00 4.96 -23.72
CA GLY A 182 5.33 4.79 -22.41
C GLY A 182 5.61 5.89 -21.38
N GLY A 183 6.26 6.99 -21.78
CA GLY A 183 6.39 8.20 -20.97
C GLY A 183 5.03 8.73 -20.49
N LYS A 184 4.98 9.16 -19.22
CA LYS A 184 3.77 9.71 -18.58
C LYS A 184 3.99 11.17 -18.23
N PHE A 185 2.92 11.95 -18.20
CA PHE A 185 2.97 13.34 -17.80
C PHE A 185 1.68 13.79 -17.10
N ILE A 186 1.81 14.79 -16.24
CA ILE A 186 0.71 15.42 -15.52
C ILE A 186 0.59 16.86 -16.03
N PRO A 187 -0.51 17.23 -16.69
CA PRO A 187 -0.75 18.61 -17.07
C PRO A 187 -1.25 19.45 -15.89
N ALA A 188 -0.91 20.74 -15.87
CA ALA A 188 -1.46 21.73 -14.96
C ALA A 188 -1.85 23.01 -15.71
N GLU A 189 -2.64 23.86 -15.06
CA GLU A 189 -2.99 25.17 -15.58
C GLU A 189 -1.73 26.01 -15.81
N ARG A 190 -1.67 26.69 -16.95
CA ARG A 190 -0.57 27.60 -17.22
C ARG A 190 -0.68 28.79 -16.24
N PRO A 191 0.39 29.13 -15.47
CA PRO A 191 0.36 30.29 -14.60
C PRO A 191 0.06 31.53 -15.45
N ALA A 192 -0.83 32.38 -14.95
CA ALA A 192 -1.18 33.62 -15.62
C ALA A 192 0.11 34.40 -15.90
N SER A 193 0.39 34.70 -17.17
CA SER A 193 1.50 35.58 -17.52
C SER A 193 1.28 36.92 -16.85
N THR A 194 2.03 37.22 -15.79
CA THR A 194 2.10 38.56 -15.23
C THR A 194 2.76 39.46 -16.29
N PRO A 195 2.12 40.57 -16.71
CA PRO A 195 2.64 41.46 -17.74
C PRO A 195 3.94 42.17 -17.34
#